data_AF-A0A7J8HDX4-F1
#
_entry.id   AF-A0A7J8HDX4-F1
#
_cell.length_a   1.000
_cell.length_b   1.000
_cell.length_c   1.000
_cell.angle_alpha   90.00
_cell.angle_beta   90.00
_cell.angle_gamma   90.00
#
_symmetry.space_group_name_H-M   'P 1'
#
loop_
_entity.id
_entity.type
_entity.pdbx_description
1 polymer ?
#
loop_
_entity_poly.entity_id
_entity_poly.type
_entity_poly.pdbx_seq_one_letter_code
_entity_poly.pdbx_strand_id
1 'polypeptide(L)'
;MQPCPICKEEFQLRPQVLLSCSHVFHRACLQAFERFASKKTCPLCRKSQYQTRVIHDAARLFKATCATRIQACWRGHVVRTWYRDLRRTRPPTDPKLRRRFFEEKFTAISQRLLRSYHTDIDELFAEIDHCLAINRSVLQQLGGQCGRQLTDGDWQTIQAQALRRETSECSICLTPLSLSSGRSQRPRETALLSCSHVFHHACLRALEQFSWGDSSPFHACPLCRSCYQKKILES
;
A
#
# COMPACT_ATOMS: atom_id res chain seq x y z
N MET A 1 42.09 -41.52 -16.36
CA MET A 1 43.54 -41.25 -16.18
C MET A 1 43.85 -41.36 -14.71
N GLN A 2 44.92 -42.07 -14.34
CA GLN A 2 45.34 -42.15 -12.94
C GLN A 2 45.93 -40.80 -12.49
N PRO A 3 45.74 -40.36 -11.25
CA PRO A 3 46.34 -39.14 -10.72
C PRO A 3 47.87 -39.29 -10.61
N CYS A 4 48.58 -38.19 -10.37
CA CYS A 4 50.02 -38.27 -10.13
C CYS A 4 50.31 -39.12 -8.87
N PRO A 5 51.15 -40.16 -8.95
CA PRO A 5 51.40 -41.03 -7.80
C PRO A 5 52.11 -40.36 -6.61
N ILE A 6 52.75 -39.21 -6.82
CA ILE A 6 53.50 -38.48 -5.78
C ILE A 6 52.55 -37.57 -4.98
N CYS A 7 51.83 -36.66 -5.65
CA CYS A 7 50.92 -35.71 -4.98
C CYS A 7 49.47 -36.19 -4.90
N LYS A 8 49.11 -37.29 -5.57
CA LYS A 8 47.74 -37.84 -5.67
C LYS A 8 46.70 -36.93 -6.34
N GLU A 9 47.14 -35.86 -6.97
CA GLU A 9 46.26 -34.93 -7.68
C GLU A 9 46.19 -35.23 -9.19
N GLU A 10 45.11 -34.79 -9.82
CA GLU A 10 44.96 -34.88 -11.27
C GLU A 10 46.01 -34.06 -12.02
N PHE A 11 46.35 -34.50 -13.24
CA PHE A 11 47.34 -33.84 -14.06
C PHE A 11 46.89 -32.47 -14.58
N GLN A 12 45.63 -32.37 -15.05
CA GLN A 12 45.03 -31.14 -15.57
C GLN A 12 45.98 -30.41 -16.54
N LEU A 13 46.21 -29.10 -16.35
CA LEU A 13 47.09 -28.28 -17.19
C LEU A 13 48.57 -28.34 -16.80
N ARG A 14 48.93 -29.07 -15.73
CA ARG A 14 50.31 -29.09 -15.24
C ARG A 14 51.22 -29.91 -16.16
N PRO A 15 52.48 -29.49 -16.38
CA PRO A 15 53.43 -30.22 -17.21
C PRO A 15 53.64 -31.65 -16.70
N GLN A 16 53.53 -32.61 -17.61
CA GLN A 16 53.71 -34.03 -17.32
C GLN A 16 54.99 -34.56 -17.96
N VAL A 17 55.56 -35.56 -17.32
CA VAL A 17 56.72 -36.27 -17.84
C VAL A 17 56.43 -37.76 -17.83
N LEU A 18 56.70 -38.40 -18.96
CA LEU A 18 56.71 -39.85 -19.14
C LEU A 18 58.16 -40.34 -18.99
N LEU A 19 58.35 -41.32 -18.12
CA LEU A 19 59.63 -41.99 -17.94
C LEU A 19 59.78 -43.16 -18.93
N SER A 20 61.02 -43.54 -19.24
CA SER A 20 61.31 -44.74 -20.05
C SER A 20 60.85 -46.06 -19.40
N CYS A 21 60.50 -46.04 -18.11
CA CYS A 21 59.83 -47.14 -17.41
C CYS A 21 58.29 -47.06 -17.47
N SER A 22 57.74 -46.27 -18.40
CA SER A 22 56.29 -46.09 -18.64
C SER A 22 55.47 -45.47 -17.51
N HIS A 23 56.13 -44.83 -16.53
CA HIS A 23 55.45 -44.11 -15.45
C HIS A 23 55.32 -42.61 -15.74
N VAL A 24 54.21 -42.01 -15.32
CA VAL A 24 53.89 -40.61 -15.58
C VAL A 24 53.78 -39.84 -14.26
N PHE A 25 54.41 -38.66 -14.21
CA PHE A 25 54.40 -37.75 -13.06
C PHE A 25 54.26 -36.30 -13.51
N HIS A 26 53.87 -35.40 -12.58
CA HIS A 26 54.09 -33.98 -12.83
C HIS A 26 55.59 -33.72 -12.87
N ARG A 27 56.01 -32.82 -13.77
CA ARG A 27 57.41 -32.41 -13.86
C ARG A 27 57.94 -31.89 -12.51
N ALA A 28 57.15 -31.06 -11.84
CA ALA A 28 57.51 -30.49 -10.54
C ALA A 28 57.61 -31.57 -9.44
N CYS A 29 56.66 -32.51 -9.39
CA CYS A 29 56.68 -33.58 -8.40
C CYS A 29 57.87 -34.52 -8.58
N LEU A 30 58.21 -34.86 -9.83
CA LEU A 30 59.38 -35.69 -10.12
C LEU A 30 60.68 -34.97 -9.74
N GLN A 31 60.81 -33.69 -10.09
CA GLN A 31 62.00 -32.88 -9.75
C GLN A 31 62.16 -32.72 -8.23
N ALA A 32 61.07 -32.52 -7.49
CA ALA A 32 61.10 -32.47 -6.03
C ALA A 32 61.55 -33.81 -5.43
N PHE A 33 61.05 -34.93 -5.96
CA PHE A 33 61.47 -36.26 -5.54
C PHE A 33 62.94 -36.52 -5.81
N GLU A 34 63.46 -36.18 -7.00
CA GLU A 34 64.87 -36.35 -7.35
C GLU A 34 65.79 -35.55 -6.43
N ARG A 35 65.40 -34.31 -6.09
CA ARG A 35 66.14 -33.46 -5.15
C ARG A 35 66.16 -34.06 -3.74
N PHE A 36 65.02 -34.57 -3.27
CA PHE A 36 64.92 -35.20 -1.95
C PHE A 36 65.71 -36.52 -1.88
N ALA A 37 65.55 -37.39 -2.88
CA ALA A 37 66.20 -38.69 -2.92
C ALA A 37 67.70 -38.62 -3.27
N SER A 38 68.18 -37.47 -3.77
CA SER A 38 69.55 -37.25 -4.27
C SER A 38 69.99 -38.28 -5.33
N LYS A 39 69.05 -38.98 -5.96
CA LYS A 39 69.26 -40.05 -6.93
C LYS A 39 68.16 -40.03 -7.98
N LYS A 40 68.55 -40.24 -9.25
CA LYS A 40 67.60 -40.33 -10.37
C LYS A 40 67.00 -41.74 -10.45
N THR A 41 65.99 -41.99 -9.62
CA THR A 41 65.25 -43.26 -9.55
C THR A 41 63.74 -43.04 -9.71
N CYS A 42 63.05 -43.98 -10.36
CA CYS A 42 61.60 -43.87 -10.50
C CYS A 42 60.92 -44.08 -9.12
N PRO A 43 60.00 -43.19 -8.70
CA PRO A 43 59.27 -43.36 -7.43
C PRO A 43 58.45 -44.65 -7.33
N LEU A 44 58.00 -45.21 -8.47
CA LEU A 44 57.13 -46.38 -8.51
C LEU A 44 57.93 -47.70 -8.61
N CYS A 45 58.79 -47.82 -9.61
CA CYS A 45 59.50 -49.08 -9.88
C CYS A 45 60.99 -49.06 -9.51
N ARG A 46 61.49 -47.97 -8.92
CA ARG A 46 62.89 -47.79 -8.47
C ARG A 46 63.95 -47.93 -9.57
N LYS A 47 63.58 -48.07 -10.84
CA LYS A 47 64.53 -48.12 -11.97
C LYS A 47 65.40 -46.86 -11.99
N SER A 48 66.72 -47.07 -11.99
CA SER A 48 67.72 -46.00 -12.06
C SER A 48 67.94 -45.53 -13.50
N GLN A 49 68.47 -44.32 -13.65
CA GLN A 49 68.95 -43.78 -14.93
C GLN A 49 67.89 -43.79 -16.06
N TYR A 50 66.64 -43.47 -15.73
CA TYR A 50 65.58 -43.37 -16.73
C TYR A 50 65.74 -42.13 -17.64
N GLN A 51 65.15 -42.21 -18.83
CA GLN A 51 64.97 -41.07 -19.73
C GLN A 51 63.59 -40.44 -19.49
N THR A 52 63.47 -39.13 -19.74
CA THR A 52 62.23 -38.36 -19.53
C THR A 52 61.77 -37.75 -20.85
N ARG A 53 60.49 -37.86 -21.16
CA ARG A 53 59.83 -37.14 -22.26
C ARG A 53 58.68 -36.29 -21.71
N VAL A 54 58.62 -35.03 -22.09
CA VAL A 54 57.47 -34.17 -21.73
C VAL A 54 56.26 -34.60 -22.56
N ILE A 55 55.11 -34.75 -21.90
CA ILE A 55 53.83 -35.11 -22.54
C ILE A 55 52.77 -34.06 -22.20
N HIS A 56 51.79 -33.91 -23.10
CA HIS A 56 50.68 -32.95 -22.97
C HIS A 56 49.30 -33.62 -23.05
N ASP A 57 49.24 -34.95 -22.99
CA ASP A 57 48.00 -35.69 -23.22
C ASP A 57 46.93 -35.38 -22.18
N ALA A 58 47.26 -35.34 -20.88
CA ALA A 58 46.24 -35.01 -19.89
C ALA A 58 45.80 -33.54 -19.98
N ALA A 59 46.67 -32.63 -20.43
CA ALA A 59 46.28 -31.24 -20.66
C ALA A 59 45.32 -31.12 -21.87
N ARG A 60 45.57 -31.88 -22.94
CA ARG A 60 44.67 -31.96 -24.10
C ARG A 60 43.31 -32.54 -23.70
N LEU A 61 43.30 -33.65 -22.96
CA LEU A 61 42.07 -34.29 -22.48
C LEU A 61 41.31 -33.38 -21.52
N PHE A 62 41.99 -32.73 -20.57
CA PHE A 62 41.38 -31.78 -19.64
C PHE A 62 40.71 -30.63 -20.37
N LYS A 63 41.39 -30.02 -21.36
CA LYS A 63 40.80 -28.98 -22.21
C LYS A 63 39.55 -29.47 -22.94
N ALA A 64 39.59 -30.68 -23.50
CA ALA A 64 38.43 -31.27 -24.17
C ALA A 64 37.26 -31.50 -23.19
N THR A 65 37.51 -32.04 -22.00
CA THR A 65 36.49 -32.21 -20.95
C THR A 65 35.89 -30.87 -20.52
N CYS A 66 36.72 -29.85 -20.29
CA CYS A 66 36.26 -28.49 -19.98
C CYS A 66 35.39 -27.92 -21.10
N ALA A 67 35.83 -28.04 -22.36
CA ALA A 67 35.06 -27.59 -23.52
C ALA A 67 33.69 -28.29 -23.59
N THR A 68 33.64 -29.61 -23.42
CA THR A 68 32.39 -30.38 -23.38
C THR A 68 31.46 -29.90 -22.27
N ARG A 69 31.98 -29.61 -21.07
CA ARG A 69 31.16 -29.09 -19.96
C ARG A 69 30.57 -27.72 -20.27
N ILE A 70 31.37 -26.81 -20.80
CA ILE A 70 30.91 -25.47 -21.20
C ILE A 70 29.86 -25.58 -22.31
N GLN A 71 30.14 -26.37 -23.34
CA GLN A 71 29.22 -26.61 -24.45
C GLN A 71 27.90 -27.23 -23.98
N ALA A 72 27.94 -28.22 -23.10
CA ALA A 72 26.74 -28.85 -22.55
C ALA A 72 25.90 -27.86 -21.73
N CYS A 73 26.55 -27.04 -20.90
CA CYS A 73 25.88 -25.99 -20.12
C CYS A 73 25.18 -24.98 -21.05
N TRP A 74 25.91 -24.48 -22.05
CA TRP A 74 25.39 -23.52 -23.03
C TRP A 74 24.23 -24.09 -23.85
N ARG A 75 24.40 -25.28 -24.44
CA ARG A 75 23.34 -25.97 -25.18
C ARG A 75 22.09 -26.16 -24.32
N GLY A 76 22.27 -26.55 -23.06
CA GLY A 76 21.17 -26.65 -22.10
C GLY A 76 20.50 -25.30 -21.80
N HIS A 77 21.27 -24.22 -21.67
CA HIS A 77 20.73 -22.87 -21.48
C HIS A 77 19.86 -22.43 -22.67
N VAL A 78 20.37 -22.58 -23.90
CA VAL A 78 19.65 -22.23 -25.13
C VAL A 78 18.32 -22.97 -25.21
N VAL A 79 18.32 -24.30 -25.03
CA VAL A 79 17.09 -25.11 -25.10
C VAL A 79 16.10 -24.74 -24.00
N ARG A 80 16.57 -24.50 -22.76
CA ARG A 80 15.68 -24.09 -21.65
C ARG A 80 15.05 -22.72 -21.89
N THR A 81 15.81 -21.78 -22.42
CA THR A 81 15.30 -20.45 -22.79
C THR A 81 14.22 -20.56 -23.86
N TRP A 82 14.50 -21.28 -24.95
CA TRP A 82 13.51 -21.54 -26.01
C TRP A 82 12.27 -22.28 -25.51
N TYR A 83 12.44 -23.33 -24.70
CA TYR A 83 11.34 -24.12 -24.16
C TYR A 83 10.45 -23.32 -23.22
N ARG A 84 11.02 -22.40 -22.43
CA ARG A 84 10.25 -21.48 -21.59
C ARG A 84 9.31 -20.60 -22.42
N ASP A 85 9.77 -20.10 -23.55
CA ASP A 85 8.95 -19.27 -24.44
C ASP A 85 7.89 -20.12 -25.15
N LEU A 86 8.23 -21.35 -25.57
CA LEU A 86 7.27 -22.31 -26.10
C LEU A 86 6.14 -22.61 -25.09
N ARG A 87 6.46 -22.79 -23.80
CA ARG A 87 5.48 -23.02 -22.73
C ARG A 87 4.56 -21.83 -22.49
N ARG A 88 4.96 -20.62 -22.89
CA ARG A 88 4.11 -19.42 -22.78
C ARG A 88 3.11 -19.32 -23.93
N THR A 89 3.39 -19.92 -25.08
CA THR A 89 2.57 -19.78 -26.30
C THR A 89 1.74 -21.02 -26.61
N ARG A 90 2.25 -22.22 -26.34
CA ARG A 90 1.58 -23.48 -26.68
C ARG A 90 0.94 -24.12 -25.44
N PRO A 91 -0.36 -24.46 -25.48
CA PRO A 91 -1.01 -25.19 -24.41
C PRO A 91 -0.39 -26.58 -24.19
N PRO A 92 -0.12 -27.00 -22.94
CA PRO A 92 0.30 -28.36 -22.64
C PRO A 92 -0.77 -29.42 -22.99
N THR A 93 -0.33 -30.64 -23.29
CA THR A 93 -1.23 -31.79 -23.54
C THR A 93 -1.82 -32.35 -22.25
N ASP A 94 -1.06 -32.34 -21.15
CA ASP A 94 -1.54 -32.82 -19.85
C ASP A 94 -2.71 -31.94 -19.33
N PRO A 95 -3.85 -32.53 -18.94
CA PRO A 95 -5.04 -31.77 -18.60
C PRO A 95 -4.87 -30.84 -17.39
N LYS A 96 -4.08 -31.23 -16.37
CA LYS A 96 -3.85 -30.40 -15.18
C LYS A 96 -3.00 -29.17 -15.53
N LEU A 97 -1.94 -29.37 -16.30
CA LEU A 97 -1.09 -28.27 -16.77
C LEU A 97 -1.82 -27.38 -17.78
N ARG A 98 -2.67 -27.94 -18.63
CA ARG A 98 -3.49 -27.20 -19.58
C ARG A 98 -4.47 -26.26 -18.87
N ARG A 99 -5.12 -26.74 -17.80
CA ARG A 99 -6.01 -25.92 -16.97
C ARG A 99 -5.27 -24.71 -16.39
N ARG A 100 -4.13 -24.92 -15.73
CA ARG A 100 -3.30 -23.84 -15.18
C ARG A 100 -2.84 -22.84 -16.23
N PHE A 101 -2.43 -23.32 -17.41
CA PHE A 101 -2.04 -22.46 -18.52
C PHE A 101 -3.16 -21.50 -18.92
N PHE A 102 -4.39 -21.99 -19.08
CA PHE A 102 -5.52 -21.13 -19.43
C PHE A 102 -5.98 -20.21 -18.29
N GLU A 103 -5.91 -20.67 -17.03
CA GLU A 103 -6.19 -19.83 -15.85
C GLU A 103 -5.23 -18.62 -15.76
N GLU A 104 -3.93 -18.84 -15.99
CA GLU A 104 -2.93 -17.75 -16.03
C GLU A 104 -3.21 -16.77 -17.18
N LYS A 105 -3.54 -17.28 -18.37
CA LYS A 105 -3.90 -16.45 -19.53
C LYS A 105 -5.16 -15.63 -19.29
N PHE A 106 -6.19 -16.24 -18.71
CA PHE A 106 -7.45 -15.57 -18.40
C PHE A 106 -7.23 -14.47 -17.37
N THR A 107 -6.46 -14.75 -16.32
CA THR A 107 -6.08 -13.76 -15.30
C THR A 107 -5.36 -12.57 -15.94
N ALA A 108 -4.38 -12.81 -16.81
CA ALA A 108 -3.65 -11.74 -17.50
C ALA A 108 -4.56 -10.88 -18.39
N ILE A 109 -5.51 -11.49 -19.11
CA ILE A 109 -6.49 -10.77 -19.93
C ILE A 109 -7.43 -9.95 -19.03
N SER A 110 -7.96 -10.55 -17.97
CA SER A 110 -8.84 -9.88 -17.00
C SER A 110 -8.15 -8.67 -16.37
N GLN A 111 -6.91 -8.82 -15.91
CA GLN A 111 -6.13 -7.69 -15.37
C GLN A 111 -5.91 -6.58 -16.39
N ARG A 112 -5.61 -6.93 -17.66
CA ARG A 112 -5.45 -5.94 -18.72
C ARG A 112 -6.76 -5.21 -19.01
N LEU A 113 -7.88 -5.94 -19.01
CA LEU A 113 -9.21 -5.38 -19.19
C LEU A 113 -9.57 -4.44 -18.02
N LEU A 114 -9.38 -4.88 -16.78
CA LEU A 114 -9.59 -4.05 -15.58
C LEU A 114 -8.77 -2.76 -15.62
N ARG A 115 -7.51 -2.84 -16.06
CA ARG A 115 -6.64 -1.65 -16.23
C ARG A 115 -7.04 -0.75 -17.39
N SER A 116 -7.75 -1.26 -18.39
CA SER A 116 -8.26 -0.44 -19.50
C SER A 116 -9.53 0.32 -19.14
N TYR A 117 -10.25 -0.12 -18.10
CA TYR A 117 -11.36 0.68 -17.57
C TYR A 117 -10.78 1.85 -16.78
N HIS A 118 -11.12 3.06 -17.24
CA HIS A 118 -10.84 4.28 -16.52
C HIS A 118 -11.93 4.49 -15.47
N THR A 119 -11.80 3.85 -14.32
CA THR A 119 -12.62 4.19 -13.16
C THR A 119 -11.96 5.36 -12.46
N ASP A 120 -12.15 6.59 -12.98
CA ASP A 120 -11.69 7.79 -12.28
C ASP A 120 -12.63 8.04 -11.10
N ILE A 121 -12.39 7.28 -10.04
CA ILE A 121 -13.14 7.40 -8.79
C ILE A 121 -12.84 8.78 -8.18
N ASP A 122 -11.67 9.35 -8.46
CA ASP A 122 -11.27 10.67 -7.97
C ASP A 122 -12.06 11.78 -8.67
N GLU A 123 -12.32 11.67 -9.98
CA GLU A 123 -13.21 12.60 -10.72
C GLU A 123 -14.64 12.56 -10.17
N LEU A 124 -15.19 11.36 -9.93
CA LEU A 124 -16.51 11.22 -9.32
C LEU A 124 -16.59 11.85 -7.92
N PHE A 125 -15.57 11.61 -7.08
CA PHE A 125 -15.53 12.22 -5.74
C PHE A 125 -15.35 13.75 -5.81
N ALA A 126 -14.55 14.25 -6.74
CA ALA A 126 -14.41 15.68 -6.98
C ALA A 126 -15.75 16.32 -7.40
N GLU A 127 -16.54 15.64 -8.24
CA GLU A 127 -17.87 16.11 -8.64
C GLU A 127 -18.86 16.11 -7.47
N ILE A 128 -18.84 15.09 -6.61
CA ILE A 128 -19.65 15.03 -5.39
C ILE A 128 -19.28 16.18 -4.44
N ASP A 129 -17.99 16.39 -4.19
CA ASP A 129 -17.51 17.47 -3.32
C ASP A 129 -17.87 18.85 -3.89
N HIS A 130 -17.78 19.02 -5.20
CA HIS A 130 -18.20 20.23 -5.89
C HIS A 130 -19.70 20.52 -5.69
N CYS A 131 -20.54 19.50 -5.88
CA CYS A 131 -21.98 19.60 -5.66
C CYS A 131 -22.31 19.95 -4.19
N LEU A 132 -21.61 19.33 -3.24
CA LEU A 132 -21.78 19.62 -1.81
C LEU A 132 -21.35 21.05 -1.47
N ALA A 133 -20.25 21.53 -2.05
CA ALA A 133 -19.78 22.90 -1.84
C ALA A 133 -20.78 23.94 -2.36
N ILE A 134 -21.35 23.73 -3.55
CA ILE A 134 -22.40 24.60 -4.10
C ILE A 134 -23.62 24.62 -3.18
N ASN A 135 -24.12 23.45 -2.77
CA ASN A 135 -25.29 23.36 -1.90
C ASN A 135 -25.06 24.07 -0.56
N ARG A 136 -23.88 23.89 0.04
CA ARG A 136 -23.49 24.61 1.27
C ARG A 136 -23.42 26.12 1.06
N SER A 137 -22.88 26.59 -0.07
CA SER A 137 -22.85 28.01 -0.42
C SER A 137 -24.24 28.60 -0.55
N VAL A 138 -25.18 27.91 -1.23
CA VAL A 138 -26.58 28.36 -1.36
C VAL A 138 -27.24 28.44 0.02
N LEU A 139 -27.06 27.42 0.87
CA LEU A 139 -27.58 27.42 2.23
C LEU A 139 -26.98 28.55 3.08
N GLN A 140 -25.69 28.85 2.93
CA GLN A 140 -25.04 29.99 3.59
C GLN A 140 -25.58 31.34 3.09
N GLN A 141 -25.84 31.50 1.79
CA GLN A 141 -26.42 32.72 1.23
C GLN A 141 -27.85 32.96 1.73
N LEU A 142 -28.66 31.90 1.80
CA LEU A 142 -30.00 31.96 2.40
C LEU A 142 -29.93 32.23 3.91
N GLY A 143 -28.94 31.66 4.60
CA GLY A 143 -28.67 31.93 6.02
C GLY A 143 -28.22 33.37 6.28
N GLY A 144 -27.41 33.96 5.38
CA GLY A 144 -26.94 35.35 5.47
C GLY A 144 -28.06 36.38 5.41
N GLN A 145 -29.20 36.05 4.82
CA GLN A 145 -30.40 36.90 4.83
C GLN A 145 -31.05 37.00 6.22
N CYS A 146 -30.73 36.09 7.16
CA CYS A 146 -31.22 36.16 8.55
C CYS A 146 -30.41 37.12 9.45
N GLY A 147 -29.32 37.70 8.95
CA GLY A 147 -28.42 38.56 9.72
C GLY A 147 -28.81 40.04 9.81
N ARG A 148 -29.99 40.47 9.32
CA ARG A 148 -30.38 41.89 9.40
C ARG A 148 -30.53 42.31 10.86
N GLN A 149 -29.68 43.22 11.34
CA GLN A 149 -29.70 43.69 12.72
C GLN A 149 -31.06 44.36 13.02
N LEU A 150 -31.80 43.79 13.97
CA LEU A 150 -33.11 44.30 14.36
C LEU A 150 -32.94 45.57 15.22
N THR A 151 -33.67 46.62 14.87
CA THR A 151 -33.71 47.87 15.67
C THR A 151 -34.61 47.70 16.88
N ASP A 152 -34.50 48.58 17.87
CA ASP A 152 -35.37 48.54 19.05
C ASP A 152 -36.87 48.69 18.70
N GLY A 153 -37.20 49.44 17.65
CA GLY A 153 -38.58 49.55 17.14
C GLY A 153 -39.11 48.25 16.54
N ASP A 154 -38.24 47.46 15.89
CA ASP A 154 -38.60 46.13 15.38
C ASP A 154 -38.91 45.18 16.54
N TRP A 155 -38.11 45.21 17.61
CA TRP A 155 -38.34 44.38 18.80
C TRP A 155 -39.64 44.72 19.52
N GLN A 156 -40.03 45.99 19.58
CA GLN A 156 -41.33 46.40 20.15
C GLN A 156 -42.50 45.84 19.34
N THR A 157 -42.39 45.84 18.01
CA THR A 157 -43.40 45.27 17.10
C THR A 157 -43.49 43.75 17.26
N ILE A 158 -42.34 43.07 17.35
CA ILE A 158 -42.24 41.62 17.57
C ILE A 158 -42.82 41.24 18.94
N GLN A 159 -42.58 42.04 19.98
CA GLN A 159 -43.14 41.82 21.31
C GLN A 159 -44.67 41.98 21.32
N ALA A 160 -45.20 43.01 20.66
CA ALA A 160 -46.63 43.18 20.48
C ALA A 160 -47.25 42.01 19.70
N GLN A 161 -46.55 41.47 18.70
CA GLN A 161 -47.00 40.29 17.95
C GLN A 161 -46.97 39.01 18.80
N ALA A 162 -45.95 38.83 19.65
CA ALA A 162 -45.86 37.68 20.55
C ALA A 162 -47.01 37.69 21.59
N LEU A 163 -47.35 38.86 22.13
CA LEU A 163 -48.48 39.03 23.03
C LEU A 163 -49.82 38.63 22.37
N ARG A 164 -50.02 38.95 21.09
CA ARG A 164 -51.21 38.52 20.33
C ARG A 164 -51.27 37.02 20.05
N ARG A 165 -50.14 36.31 20.11
CA ARG A 165 -50.09 34.85 19.88
C ARG A 165 -50.47 34.04 21.13
N GLU A 166 -50.66 34.69 22.28
CA GLU A 166 -51.11 34.10 23.55
C GLU A 166 -50.32 32.84 23.98
N THR A 167 -49.04 32.75 23.60
CA THR A 167 -48.19 31.63 23.99
C THR A 167 -47.90 31.69 25.49
N SER A 168 -48.58 30.85 26.26
CA SER A 168 -48.49 30.81 27.72
C SER A 168 -47.50 29.78 28.23
N GLU A 169 -47.01 28.89 27.36
CA GLU A 169 -46.13 27.77 27.69
C GLU A 169 -44.91 27.70 26.76
N CYS A 170 -43.77 27.25 27.32
CA CYS A 170 -42.56 27.02 26.57
C CYS A 170 -42.65 25.67 25.85
N SER A 171 -42.69 25.65 24.52
CA SER A 171 -42.85 24.41 23.75
C SER A 171 -41.64 23.47 23.77
N ILE A 172 -40.51 23.86 24.36
CA ILE A 172 -39.32 23.00 24.52
C ILE A 172 -39.48 22.08 25.73
N CYS A 173 -39.94 22.64 26.86
CA CYS A 173 -40.11 21.89 28.12
C CYS A 173 -41.56 21.67 28.54
N LEU A 174 -42.52 22.21 27.78
CA LEU A 174 -43.96 22.12 28.01
C LEU A 174 -44.40 22.69 29.38
N THR A 175 -43.76 23.76 29.84
CA THR A 175 -44.10 24.42 31.13
C THR A 175 -44.42 25.91 30.95
N PRO A 176 -45.25 26.53 31.82
CA PRO A 176 -45.65 27.92 31.67
C PRO A 176 -44.48 28.90 31.61
N LEU A 177 -44.58 29.90 30.71
CA LEU A 177 -43.57 30.96 30.55
C LEU A 177 -43.59 31.94 31.73
N SER A 178 -44.73 32.07 32.40
CA SER A 178 -44.91 32.86 33.63
C SER A 178 -45.37 31.94 34.77
N LEU A 179 -44.51 31.76 35.78
CA LEU A 179 -44.85 31.08 37.03
C LEU A 179 -44.69 32.07 38.19
N SER A 180 -45.75 32.81 38.47
CA SER A 180 -45.95 33.49 39.75
C SER A 180 -46.91 32.67 40.61
N SER A 181 -46.52 31.46 41.01
CA SER A 181 -47.26 30.75 42.08
C SER A 181 -46.45 29.61 42.71
N GLY A 182 -46.15 29.77 44.01
CA GLY A 182 -45.91 28.65 44.94
C GLY A 182 -44.47 28.15 45.11
N ARG A 183 -43.79 28.65 46.16
CA ARG A 183 -42.63 28.08 46.88
C ARG A 183 -41.29 28.00 46.10
N SER A 184 -40.46 29.02 46.36
CA SER A 184 -39.00 29.06 46.18
C SER A 184 -38.43 28.64 44.81
N GLN A 185 -38.76 29.34 43.73
CA GLN A 185 -37.90 29.38 42.54
C GLN A 185 -37.89 30.79 41.93
N ARG A 186 -36.70 31.25 41.52
CA ARG A 186 -36.45 32.55 40.88
C ARG A 186 -37.28 32.69 39.58
N PRO A 187 -37.64 33.91 39.17
CA PRO A 187 -38.25 34.13 37.86
C PRO A 187 -37.37 33.49 36.77
N ARG A 188 -37.97 32.64 35.93
CA ARG A 188 -37.26 32.05 34.78
C ARG A 188 -37.21 33.10 33.69
N GLU A 189 -36.01 33.55 33.35
CA GLU A 189 -35.78 34.45 32.22
C GLU A 189 -36.39 33.86 30.94
N THR A 190 -37.10 34.69 30.18
CA THR A 190 -37.70 34.30 28.90
C THR A 190 -36.91 34.94 27.76
N ALA A 191 -36.81 34.23 26.66
CA ALA A 191 -36.16 34.71 25.44
C ALA A 191 -37.22 34.86 24.36
N LEU A 192 -37.34 36.07 23.82
CA LEU A 192 -38.15 36.39 22.66
C LEU A 192 -37.31 36.25 21.40
N LEU A 193 -37.80 35.47 20.44
CA LEU A 193 -37.16 35.28 19.15
C LEU A 193 -37.70 36.28 18.12
N SER A 194 -36.91 36.61 17.11
CA SER A 194 -37.32 37.48 15.99
C SER A 194 -38.54 36.96 15.22
N CYS A 195 -38.79 35.65 15.26
CA CYS A 195 -39.99 35.02 14.70
C CYS A 195 -41.25 35.16 15.59
N SER A 196 -41.21 36.01 16.63
CA SER A 196 -42.29 36.22 17.62
C SER A 196 -42.66 35.00 18.47
N HIS A 197 -41.73 34.05 18.64
CA HIS A 197 -41.90 32.91 19.56
C HIS A 197 -41.13 33.15 20.86
N VAL A 198 -41.66 32.63 21.96
CA VAL A 198 -41.11 32.84 23.31
C VAL A 198 -40.79 31.49 23.96
N PHE A 199 -39.62 31.40 24.57
CA PHE A 199 -39.16 30.20 25.29
C PHE A 199 -38.49 30.60 26.61
N HIS A 200 -38.31 29.66 27.54
CA HIS A 200 -37.37 29.89 28.65
C HIS A 200 -35.95 30.02 28.09
N HIS A 201 -35.20 31.00 28.57
CA HIS A 201 -33.83 31.25 28.13
C HIS A 201 -32.94 30.01 28.28
N ALA A 202 -33.06 29.29 29.40
CA ALA A 202 -32.32 28.07 29.67
C ALA A 202 -32.65 26.93 28.69
N CYS A 203 -33.93 26.74 28.37
CA CYS A 203 -34.37 25.69 27.43
C CYS A 203 -33.89 25.99 26.01
N LEU A 204 -33.96 27.24 25.59
CA LEU A 204 -33.44 27.67 24.29
C LEU A 204 -31.92 27.46 24.21
N ARG A 205 -31.18 27.87 25.24
CA ARG A 205 -29.71 27.72 25.29
C ARG A 205 -29.25 26.26 25.23
N ALA A 206 -29.97 25.35 25.89
CA ALA A 206 -29.67 23.91 25.82
C ALA A 206 -29.91 23.35 24.41
N LEU A 207 -30.98 23.78 23.74
CA LEU A 207 -31.27 23.40 22.36
C LEU A 207 -30.20 23.90 21.38
N GLU A 208 -29.73 25.14 21.58
CA GLU A 208 -28.67 25.75 20.79
C GLU A 208 -27.34 24.98 20.90
N GLN A 209 -26.97 24.52 22.10
CA GLN A 209 -25.77 23.70 22.32
C GLN A 209 -25.85 22.31 21.67
N PHE A 210 -27.04 21.74 21.59
CA PHE A 210 -27.26 20.44 20.94
C PHE A 210 -27.29 20.55 19.41
N SER A 211 -27.75 21.68 18.88
CA SER A 211 -27.95 21.89 17.45
C SER A 211 -26.66 22.34 16.77
N TRP A 212 -25.91 21.37 16.23
CA TRP A 212 -24.78 21.56 15.29
C TRP A 212 -23.62 22.38 15.86
N GLY A 213 -22.75 21.72 16.63
CA GLY A 213 -21.70 22.32 17.48
C GLY A 213 -20.89 23.46 16.85
N ASP A 214 -20.61 24.48 17.68
CA ASP A 214 -19.72 25.66 17.61
C ASP A 214 -19.45 26.41 16.28
N SER A 215 -19.87 25.89 15.12
CA SER A 215 -19.45 26.37 13.79
C SER A 215 -20.60 26.95 12.95
N SER A 216 -21.85 26.87 13.42
CA SER A 216 -22.99 27.52 12.76
C SER A 216 -23.32 28.85 13.44
N PRO A 217 -23.24 29.99 12.74
CA PRO A 217 -23.55 31.31 13.32
C PRO A 217 -25.05 31.55 13.57
N PHE A 218 -25.94 30.60 13.21
CA PHE A 218 -27.38 30.79 13.28
C PHE A 218 -28.11 29.57 13.86
N HIS A 219 -29.06 29.85 14.76
CA HIS A 219 -29.96 28.87 15.35
C HIS A 219 -31.35 28.98 14.72
N ALA A 220 -32.03 27.84 14.56
CA ALA A 220 -33.37 27.75 13.99
C ALA A 220 -34.42 27.56 15.08
N CYS A 221 -35.54 28.27 14.97
CA CYS A 221 -36.62 28.22 15.95
C CYS A 221 -37.25 26.81 15.94
N PRO A 222 -37.45 26.15 17.10
CA PRO A 222 -38.03 24.80 17.14
C PRO A 222 -39.47 24.74 16.61
N LEU A 223 -40.21 25.86 16.63
CA LEU A 223 -41.60 25.91 16.19
C LEU A 223 -41.74 26.15 14.69
N CYS A 224 -41.11 27.20 14.16
CA CYS A 224 -41.28 27.61 12.76
C CYS A 224 -40.07 27.34 11.87
N ARG A 225 -38.98 26.80 12.43
CA ARG A 225 -37.70 26.51 11.74
C ARG A 225 -37.03 27.72 11.08
N SER A 226 -37.58 28.93 11.27
CA SER A 226 -36.97 30.18 10.85
C SER A 226 -35.71 30.42 11.67
N CYS A 227 -34.66 30.91 11.02
CA CYS A 227 -33.50 31.42 11.73
C CYS A 227 -33.92 32.63 12.58
N TYR A 228 -33.31 32.81 13.75
CA TYR A 228 -33.73 33.85 14.69
C TYR A 228 -32.58 34.64 15.31
N GLN A 229 -32.89 35.89 15.65
CA GLN A 229 -32.18 36.65 16.69
C GLN A 229 -32.98 36.52 17.99
N LYS A 230 -32.33 36.64 19.15
CA LYS A 230 -33.00 36.54 20.46
C LYS A 230 -32.77 37.79 21.30
N LYS A 231 -33.82 38.21 22.01
CA LYS A 231 -33.78 39.24 23.06
C LYS A 231 -34.22 38.61 24.37
N ILE A 232 -33.38 38.72 25.40
CA ILE A 232 -33.75 38.27 26.75
C ILE A 232 -34.71 39.31 27.31
N LEU A 233 -35.89 38.86 27.75
CA LEU A 233 -36.86 39.69 28.43
C LEU A 233 -36.57 39.60 29.94
N GLU A 234 -36.12 40.70 30.53
CA GLU A 234 -36.03 40.83 31.98
C GLU A 234 -37.45 40.95 32.54
N SER A 235 -37.73 40.17 33.59
CA SER A 235 -39.01 40.15 34.31
C SER A 235 -39.17 41.34 35.25
#